data_AF-A0A8J5VZL2-F1
#
_entry.id   AF-A0A8J5VZL2-F1
#
_cell.length_a   1.000
_cell.length_b   1.000
_cell.length_c   1.000
_cell.angle_alpha   90.00
_cell.angle_beta   90.00
_cell.angle_gamma   90.00
#
_symmetry.space_group_name_H-M   'P 1'
#
loop_
_entity.id
_entity.type
_entity.pdbx_description
1 polymer ?
#
loop_
_entity_poly.entity_id
_entity_poly.type
_entity_poly.pdbx_seq_one_letter_code
_entity_poly.pdbx_strand_id
1 'polypeptide(L)'
;MSSAEALLDGGGAARRRVRVSVDDALARHAGEFGRWQLRHFVLVSSAWLLEALHTMVVIFADRQPAMVCAAGDVGGGDRRCDPCAATGWEWADGPASASSTVSEFGLVCGERYKVGLVQAIFFAGCMIGAGVFGHLSDSFLGRKGSLQVVCVLNGVFGILTALSPNYWAYAALRLLTGFSAGSVGLCSFVLATEPVGPSRRGAAGMSTFYFFSGGIAALAGIAAMFQSSWRMLYVVTSVPSIVFVVAVLPFVSESPRWFLVRRRADDAMRVIRAIAHGNGRTVPDDVTLKLDDEGDDGVGGDNSVDSSSSSGSIIDVFRSRTTRFRLVLSVVINLLASVVYYGLSLNVVNLKTNLYVSVVVNSLAELPAYLLTALLLDHLGRKPLAIGTMLLSGVFCSAGSLVAGAGAMRYITNQPPCMQIQLLYMSI
;
A
#
# COMPACT_ATOMS: atom_id res chain seq x y z
N MET A 1 14.39 74.51 23.35
CA MET A 1 14.30 73.23 22.60
C MET A 1 15.07 72.19 23.43
N SER A 2 14.60 71.83 24.62
CA SER A 2 13.73 70.67 24.92
C SER A 2 14.25 69.41 24.21
N SER A 3 15.18 68.64 24.78
CA SER A 3 14.93 67.46 25.65
C SER A 3 13.92 66.42 25.12
N ALA A 4 13.39 66.59 23.91
CA ALA A 4 12.43 65.69 23.27
C ALA A 4 13.02 64.80 22.17
N GLU A 5 14.28 65.01 21.76
CA GLU A 5 14.93 64.22 20.69
C GLU A 5 15.70 62.97 21.21
N ALA A 6 15.77 62.74 22.51
CA ALA A 6 16.52 61.61 23.10
C ALA A 6 15.66 60.36 23.41
N LEU A 7 14.37 60.33 23.02
CA LEU A 7 13.46 59.21 23.31
C LEU A 7 13.03 58.39 22.10
N LEU A 8 13.60 58.63 20.91
CA LEU A 8 13.28 57.86 19.69
C LEU A 8 14.26 56.74 19.33
N ASP A 9 15.25 56.45 20.18
CA ASP A 9 16.22 55.35 19.93
C ASP A 9 15.93 54.07 20.75
N GLY A 10 14.74 53.98 21.36
CA GLY A 10 14.26 52.82 22.10
C GLY A 10 13.34 51.88 21.29
N GLY A 11 13.26 52.06 19.98
CA GLY A 11 12.46 51.22 19.09
C GLY A 11 13.20 49.92 18.77
N GLY A 12 13.18 48.95 19.69
CA GLY A 12 13.56 47.58 19.36
C GLY A 12 12.75 47.12 18.16
N ALA A 13 13.36 47.09 16.98
CA ALA A 13 12.76 46.58 15.77
C ALA A 13 12.38 45.12 16.03
N ALA A 14 11.11 44.88 16.36
CA ALA A 14 10.54 43.56 16.39
C ALA A 14 10.67 43.01 14.98
N ARG A 15 11.74 42.22 14.76
CA ARG A 15 12.05 41.57 13.49
C ARG A 15 10.78 40.85 13.03
N ARG A 16 10.12 41.40 12.01
CA ARG A 16 8.80 40.97 11.56
C ARG A 16 8.90 39.50 11.15
N ARG A 17 8.38 38.58 11.97
CA ARG A 17 8.46 37.14 11.68
C ARG A 17 7.69 36.85 10.41
N VAL A 18 8.38 36.32 9.39
CA VAL A 18 7.76 35.93 8.12
C VAL A 18 7.09 34.58 8.33
N ARG A 19 5.76 34.53 8.15
CA ARG A 19 4.98 33.29 8.26
C ARG A 19 4.83 32.65 6.89
N VAL A 20 5.33 31.42 6.73
CA VAL A 20 5.29 30.67 5.46
C VAL A 20 4.57 29.34 5.62
N SER A 21 3.96 28.85 4.55
CA SER A 21 3.42 27.49 4.50
C SER A 21 4.54 26.44 4.58
N VAL A 22 4.20 25.19 4.88
CA VAL A 22 5.18 24.08 4.80
C VAL A 22 5.74 23.95 3.38
N ASP A 23 4.89 24.09 2.37
CA ASP A 23 5.30 23.93 0.98
C ASP A 23 6.24 25.06 0.54
N ASP A 24 6.01 26.30 0.99
CA ASP A 24 6.95 27.41 0.77
C ASP A 24 8.26 27.24 1.55
N ALA A 25 8.21 26.74 2.78
CA ALA A 25 9.40 26.45 3.58
C ALA A 25 10.27 25.39 2.89
N LEU A 26 9.65 24.33 2.38
CA LEU A 26 10.32 23.27 1.61
C LEU A 26 10.87 23.80 0.28
N ALA A 27 10.09 24.53 -0.50
CA ALA A 27 10.52 25.02 -1.81
C ALA A 27 11.63 26.07 -1.71
N ARG A 28 11.47 27.06 -0.82
CA ARG A 28 12.36 28.24 -0.78
C ARG A 28 13.57 28.05 0.13
N HIS A 29 13.44 27.31 1.23
CA HIS A 29 14.47 27.29 2.28
C HIS A 29 15.13 25.92 2.43
N ALA A 30 14.36 24.84 2.54
CA ALA A 30 14.91 23.49 2.80
C ALA A 30 15.33 22.74 1.52
N GLY A 31 14.75 23.06 0.36
CA GLY A 31 14.93 22.33 -0.89
C GLY A 31 13.85 21.27 -1.11
N GLU A 32 13.49 21.03 -2.37
CA GLU A 32 12.33 20.19 -2.71
C GLU A 32 12.58 18.69 -2.62
N PHE A 33 13.80 18.22 -2.92
CA PHE A 33 14.21 16.82 -2.78
C PHE A 33 15.75 16.67 -2.72
N GLY A 34 16.33 16.82 -1.54
CA GLY A 34 17.76 16.67 -1.27
C GLY A 34 18.14 15.35 -0.58
N ARG A 35 19.37 15.27 -0.07
CA ARG A 35 19.94 14.04 0.51
C ARG A 35 19.19 13.57 1.75
N TRP A 36 18.73 14.50 2.59
CA TRP A 36 17.94 14.15 3.77
C TRP A 36 16.61 13.52 3.35
N GLN A 37 15.91 14.15 2.41
CA GLN A 37 14.61 13.68 1.92
C GLN A 37 14.74 12.34 1.21
N LEU A 38 15.80 12.13 0.41
CA LEU A 38 16.06 10.83 -0.22
C LEU A 38 16.26 9.72 0.82
N ARG A 39 17.08 9.96 1.85
CA ARG A 39 17.31 8.97 2.92
C ARG A 39 16.01 8.65 3.66
N HIS A 40 15.28 9.68 4.09
CA HIS A 40 14.01 9.51 4.78
C HIS A 40 12.99 8.78 3.90
N PHE A 41 12.89 9.17 2.63
CA PHE A 41 12.03 8.55 1.63
C PHE A 41 12.32 7.05 1.47
N VAL A 42 13.58 6.65 1.32
CA VAL A 42 13.97 5.23 1.17
C VAL A 42 13.65 4.44 2.44
N LEU A 43 13.98 4.98 3.62
CA LEU A 43 13.70 4.31 4.89
C LEU A 43 12.21 4.10 5.08
N VAL A 44 11.39 5.13 4.89
CA VAL A 44 9.93 5.02 5.04
C VAL A 44 9.34 4.11 3.97
N SER A 45 9.71 4.30 2.70
CA SER A 45 9.15 3.52 1.59
C SER A 45 9.51 2.04 1.65
N SER A 46 10.57 1.65 2.36
CA SER A 46 10.84 0.23 2.60
C SER A 46 9.72 -0.50 3.36
N ALA A 47 8.80 0.22 4.02
CA ALA A 47 7.59 -0.38 4.60
C ALA A 47 6.63 -0.95 3.54
N TRP A 48 6.61 -0.41 2.31
CA TRP A 48 5.84 -0.97 1.19
C TRP A 48 6.29 -2.38 0.81
N LEU A 49 7.57 -2.70 1.00
CA LEU A 49 8.07 -4.06 0.82
C LEU A 49 7.38 -5.02 1.78
N LEU A 50 7.18 -4.60 3.04
CA LEU A 50 6.53 -5.41 4.06
C LEU A 50 5.05 -5.66 3.76
N GLU A 51 4.37 -4.64 3.26
CA GLU A 51 2.99 -4.73 2.79
C GLU A 51 2.88 -5.73 1.63
N ALA A 52 3.78 -5.63 0.64
CA ALA A 52 3.83 -6.57 -0.48
C ALA A 52 3.99 -8.01 -0.01
N LEU A 53 4.92 -8.27 0.92
CA LEU A 53 5.14 -9.60 1.49
C LEU A 53 3.83 -10.18 2.06
N HIS A 54 3.09 -9.44 2.89
CA HIS A 54 1.88 -9.95 3.56
C HIS A 54 0.64 -10.03 2.66
N THR A 55 0.58 -9.16 1.66
CA THR A 55 -0.53 -9.12 0.70
C THR A 55 -0.40 -10.26 -0.31
N MET A 56 0.81 -10.50 -0.82
CA MET A 56 1.05 -11.45 -1.92
C MET A 56 1.48 -12.84 -1.46
N VAL A 57 1.82 -13.06 -0.17
CA VAL A 57 2.20 -14.40 0.35
C VAL A 57 1.18 -15.49 0.01
N VAL A 58 -0.11 -15.13 -0.08
CA VAL A 58 -1.19 -16.05 -0.41
C VAL A 58 -1.02 -16.71 -1.78
N ILE A 59 -0.38 -16.04 -2.75
CA ILE A 59 -0.08 -16.60 -4.09
C ILE A 59 0.73 -17.90 -3.96
N PHE A 60 1.63 -17.97 -2.98
CA PHE A 60 2.49 -19.12 -2.75
C PHE A 60 1.96 -20.04 -1.65
N ALA A 61 1.34 -19.48 -0.60
CA ALA A 61 0.77 -20.26 0.49
C ALA A 61 -0.42 -21.11 0.06
N ASP A 62 -1.23 -20.62 -0.90
CA ASP A 62 -2.42 -21.31 -1.41
C ASP A 62 -2.13 -22.09 -2.71
N ARG A 63 -0.85 -22.35 -3.02
CA ARG A 63 -0.47 -23.15 -4.19
C ARG A 63 -1.11 -24.54 -4.11
N GLN A 64 -1.68 -25.01 -5.23
CA GLN A 64 -2.12 -26.39 -5.32
C GLN A 64 -0.91 -27.29 -5.64
N PRO A 65 -0.53 -28.25 -4.77
CA PRO A 65 0.51 -29.21 -5.09
C PRO A 65 0.09 -30.10 -6.26
N ALA A 66 1.06 -30.69 -6.95
CA ALA A 66 0.77 -31.72 -7.95
C ALA A 66 0.06 -32.91 -7.28
N MET A 67 -0.85 -33.56 -8.00
CA MET A 67 -1.62 -34.70 -7.53
C MET A 67 -1.20 -35.97 -8.30
N VAL A 68 -1.16 -37.10 -7.61
CA VAL A 68 -0.88 -38.43 -8.18
C VAL A 68 -2.12 -39.31 -7.97
N CYS A 69 -2.60 -39.95 -9.02
CA CYS A 69 -3.74 -40.87 -8.94
C CYS A 69 -3.29 -42.19 -8.32
N ALA A 70 -4.16 -42.81 -7.52
CA ALA A 70 -3.99 -44.21 -7.17
C ALA A 70 -4.03 -45.07 -8.44
N ALA A 71 -3.16 -46.09 -8.51
CA ALA A 71 -3.04 -46.98 -9.65
C ALA A 71 -4.31 -47.86 -9.78
N GLY A 72 -5.27 -47.39 -10.57
CA GLY A 72 -6.54 -48.10 -10.82
C GLY A 72 -7.49 -47.38 -11.80
N ASP A 73 -7.37 -46.06 -11.96
CA ASP A 73 -8.28 -45.23 -12.80
C ASP A 73 -7.65 -44.78 -14.14
N VAL A 74 -6.60 -45.46 -14.61
CA VAL A 74 -5.84 -45.01 -15.81
C VAL A 74 -6.49 -45.51 -17.11
N GLY A 75 -7.59 -44.89 -17.49
CA GLY A 75 -8.09 -44.90 -18.86
C GLY A 75 -7.49 -43.75 -19.68
N GLY A 76 -6.35 -44.00 -20.33
CA GLY A 76 -5.88 -43.21 -21.48
C GLY A 76 -5.16 -41.88 -21.21
N GLY A 77 -3.83 -41.91 -21.34
CA GLY A 77 -3.05 -40.88 -22.07
C GLY A 77 -2.75 -39.52 -21.43
N ASP A 78 -3.59 -38.96 -20.55
CA ASP A 78 -3.34 -37.63 -19.96
C ASP A 78 -3.32 -37.71 -18.44
N ARG A 79 -2.15 -37.47 -17.83
CA ARG A 79 -1.87 -37.66 -16.38
C ARG A 79 -2.52 -36.57 -15.50
N ARG A 80 -3.81 -36.29 -15.66
CA ARG A 80 -4.55 -35.34 -14.81
C ARG A 80 -5.70 -36.04 -14.10
N CYS A 81 -5.48 -36.30 -12.82
CA CYS A 81 -6.49 -36.73 -11.88
C CYS A 81 -7.43 -35.55 -11.59
N ASP A 82 -8.74 -35.74 -11.78
CA ASP A 82 -9.73 -34.85 -11.20
C ASP A 82 -10.03 -35.32 -9.77
N PRO A 83 -9.61 -34.58 -8.73
CA PRO A 83 -9.82 -34.97 -7.33
C PRO A 83 -11.30 -35.07 -6.95
N CYS A 84 -12.20 -34.54 -7.79
CA CYS A 84 -13.64 -34.54 -7.58
C CYS A 84 -14.35 -35.70 -8.29
N ALA A 85 -13.64 -36.45 -9.14
CA ALA A 85 -14.17 -37.59 -9.89
C ALA A 85 -13.41 -38.91 -9.61
N ALA A 86 -12.13 -38.85 -9.25
CA ALA A 86 -11.30 -40.03 -8.99
C ALA A 86 -11.60 -40.69 -7.63
N THR A 87 -11.57 -42.03 -7.59
CA THR A 87 -11.85 -42.83 -6.37
C THR A 87 -10.67 -42.91 -5.39
N GLY A 88 -9.53 -42.32 -5.73
CA GLY A 88 -8.36 -42.19 -4.86
C GLY A 88 -7.27 -41.35 -5.49
N TRP A 89 -6.89 -40.25 -4.84
CA TRP A 89 -5.79 -39.37 -5.24
C TRP A 89 -4.95 -39.03 -4.01
N GLU A 90 -3.64 -38.87 -4.21
CA GLU A 90 -2.69 -38.45 -3.18
C GLU A 90 -1.91 -37.23 -3.66
N TRP A 91 -1.46 -36.38 -2.74
CA TRP A 91 -0.56 -35.29 -3.09
C TRP A 91 0.81 -35.85 -3.50
N ALA A 92 1.39 -35.33 -4.59
CA ALA A 92 2.72 -35.74 -5.07
C ALA A 92 3.83 -35.48 -4.05
N ASP A 93 3.64 -34.47 -3.20
CA ASP A 93 4.54 -34.14 -2.11
C ASP A 93 4.41 -35.14 -0.93
N GLY A 94 3.47 -36.09 -0.99
CA GLY A 94 3.18 -37.10 0.04
C GLY A 94 1.89 -36.82 0.86
N PRO A 95 1.31 -37.84 1.51
CA PRO A 95 0.02 -37.75 2.22
C PRO A 95 0.01 -36.85 3.47
N ALA A 96 1.19 -36.41 3.94
CA ALA A 96 1.36 -35.56 5.13
C ALA A 96 1.83 -34.13 4.81
N SER A 97 1.89 -33.76 3.53
CA SER A 97 2.55 -32.52 3.12
C SER A 97 1.62 -31.34 3.29
N ALA A 98 1.60 -30.79 4.51
CA ALA A 98 1.09 -29.47 4.87
C ALA A 98 1.94 -28.35 4.22
N SER A 99 2.26 -28.53 2.93
CA SER A 99 3.13 -27.64 2.16
C SER A 99 2.37 -26.39 1.70
N SER A 100 1.04 -26.48 1.61
CA SER A 100 0.14 -25.37 1.30
C SER A 100 -1.12 -25.40 2.16
N THR A 101 -1.80 -24.26 2.25
CA THR A 101 -3.10 -24.15 2.94
C THR A 101 -4.17 -25.01 2.26
N VAL A 102 -4.08 -25.17 0.95
CA VAL A 102 -4.99 -26.01 0.14
C VAL A 102 -4.81 -27.49 0.48
N SER A 103 -3.57 -27.96 0.64
CA SER A 103 -3.29 -29.34 1.00
C SER A 103 -3.61 -29.64 2.46
N GLU A 104 -3.32 -28.71 3.39
CA GLU A 104 -3.57 -28.90 4.82
C GLU A 104 -5.06 -28.84 5.19
N PHE A 105 -5.82 -27.89 4.62
CA PHE A 105 -7.26 -27.75 4.92
C PHE A 105 -8.17 -28.45 3.91
N GLY A 106 -7.61 -29.17 2.92
CA GLY A 106 -8.39 -29.92 1.93
C GLY A 106 -9.29 -29.03 1.06
N LEU A 107 -8.78 -27.88 0.60
CA LEU A 107 -9.57 -26.86 -0.12
C LEU A 107 -9.77 -27.21 -1.61
N VAL A 108 -10.24 -28.41 -1.88
CA VAL A 108 -10.50 -28.93 -3.24
C VAL A 108 -12.01 -29.09 -3.48
N CYS A 109 -12.40 -29.26 -4.75
CA CYS A 109 -13.79 -29.52 -5.16
C CYS A 109 -14.79 -28.48 -4.64
N GLY A 110 -15.83 -28.91 -3.91
CA GLY A 110 -16.85 -28.03 -3.35
C GLY A 110 -16.31 -26.98 -2.39
N GLU A 111 -15.10 -27.16 -1.85
CA GLU A 111 -14.48 -26.24 -0.90
C GLU A 111 -13.46 -25.29 -1.54
N ARG A 112 -13.31 -25.31 -2.88
CA ARG A 112 -12.38 -24.43 -3.59
C ARG A 112 -12.67 -22.94 -3.40
N TYR A 113 -13.93 -22.57 -3.17
CA TYR A 113 -14.31 -21.16 -2.93
C TYR A 113 -13.67 -20.58 -1.67
N LYS A 114 -13.29 -21.43 -0.69
CA LYS A 114 -12.66 -21.01 0.57
C LYS A 114 -11.31 -20.31 0.35
N VAL A 115 -10.56 -20.69 -0.69
CA VAL A 115 -9.32 -20.00 -1.09
C VAL A 115 -9.61 -18.52 -1.41
N GLY A 116 -10.62 -18.27 -2.25
CA GLY A 116 -11.05 -16.91 -2.57
C GLY A 116 -11.68 -16.17 -1.39
N LEU A 117 -12.40 -16.90 -0.51
CA LEU A 117 -13.03 -16.32 0.68
C LEU A 117 -11.99 -15.75 1.66
N VAL A 118 -10.91 -16.48 1.97
CA VAL A 118 -9.84 -15.96 2.84
C VAL A 118 -9.22 -14.69 2.28
N GLN A 119 -9.01 -14.65 0.97
CA GLN A 119 -8.47 -13.47 0.31
C GLN A 119 -9.43 -12.28 0.37
N ALA A 120 -10.73 -12.51 0.16
CA ALA A 120 -11.75 -11.47 0.33
C ALA A 120 -11.79 -10.94 1.78
N ILE A 121 -11.71 -11.85 2.77
CA ILE A 121 -11.64 -11.50 4.20
C ILE A 121 -10.39 -10.66 4.49
N PHE A 122 -9.23 -11.01 3.93
CA PHE A 122 -8.00 -10.21 4.06
C PHE A 122 -8.20 -8.78 3.54
N PHE A 123 -8.73 -8.61 2.33
CA PHE A 123 -8.97 -7.26 1.77
C PHE A 123 -10.08 -6.49 2.50
N ALA A 124 -11.09 -7.17 3.04
CA ALA A 124 -12.06 -6.56 3.94
C ALA A 124 -11.37 -6.02 5.21
N GLY A 125 -10.41 -6.77 5.75
CA GLY A 125 -9.50 -6.32 6.79
C GLY A 125 -8.76 -5.05 6.38
N CYS A 126 -8.10 -5.05 5.21
CA CYS A 126 -7.39 -3.87 4.68
C CYS A 126 -8.28 -2.63 4.61
N MET A 127 -9.53 -2.77 4.17
CA MET A 127 -10.49 -1.67 4.10
C MET A 127 -10.79 -1.08 5.49
N ILE A 128 -11.08 -1.94 6.47
CA ILE A 128 -11.36 -1.50 7.85
C ILE A 128 -10.11 -0.85 8.45
N GLY A 129 -8.95 -1.47 8.25
CA GLY A 129 -7.66 -0.99 8.71
C GLY A 129 -7.31 0.39 8.18
N ALA A 130 -7.38 0.58 6.87
CA ALA A 130 -7.07 1.85 6.22
C ALA A 130 -7.96 2.99 6.74
N GLY A 131 -9.23 2.73 7.03
CA GLY A 131 -10.12 3.71 7.66
C GLY A 131 -9.71 4.07 9.09
N VAL A 132 -9.46 3.06 9.93
CA VAL A 132 -9.09 3.26 11.35
C VAL A 132 -7.73 3.94 11.48
N PHE A 133 -6.70 3.40 10.82
CA PHE A 133 -5.35 3.93 10.87
C PHE A 133 -5.15 5.17 10.04
N GLY A 134 -5.94 5.40 8.99
CA GLY A 134 -5.98 6.71 8.32
C GLY A 134 -6.36 7.81 9.31
N HIS A 135 -7.47 7.62 10.03
CA HIS A 135 -7.90 8.57 11.06
C HIS A 135 -6.91 8.68 12.23
N LEU A 136 -6.38 7.55 12.73
CA LEU A 136 -5.40 7.55 13.83
C LEU A 136 -4.08 8.25 13.44
N SER A 137 -3.66 8.11 12.18
CA SER A 137 -2.47 8.72 11.59
C SER A 137 -2.60 10.23 11.45
N ASP A 138 -3.79 10.71 11.07
CA ASP A 138 -4.12 12.15 11.11
C ASP A 138 -4.27 12.65 12.55
N SER A 139 -4.73 11.77 13.45
CA SER A 139 -5.03 12.11 14.83
C SER A 139 -3.83 11.89 15.76
N PHE A 140 -4.01 11.19 16.89
CA PHE A 140 -3.14 11.33 18.07
C PHE A 140 -1.83 10.55 17.97
N LEU A 141 -1.80 9.48 17.17
CA LEU A 141 -0.61 8.64 16.98
C LEU A 141 0.43 9.27 16.06
N GLY A 142 0.00 10.18 15.19
CA GLY A 142 0.86 10.71 14.12
C GLY A 142 1.18 9.66 13.05
N ARG A 143 1.90 10.09 12.01
CA ARG A 143 2.23 9.23 10.88
C ARG A 143 3.22 8.15 11.28
N LYS A 144 4.29 8.53 11.98
CA LYS A 144 5.33 7.61 12.44
C LYS A 144 4.80 6.64 13.50
N GLY A 145 4.04 7.14 14.47
CA GLY A 145 3.46 6.30 15.51
C GLY A 145 2.42 5.31 14.96
N SER A 146 1.59 5.73 14.00
CA SER A 146 0.66 4.80 13.34
C SER A 146 1.41 3.74 12.55
N LEU A 147 2.44 4.12 11.78
CA LEU A 147 3.29 3.17 11.06
C LEU A 147 3.94 2.15 12.00
N GLN A 148 4.37 2.57 13.20
CA GLN A 148 4.91 1.69 14.23
C GLN A 148 3.89 0.62 14.65
N VAL A 149 2.69 1.06 15.02
CA VAL A 149 1.64 0.16 15.52
C VAL A 149 1.24 -0.83 14.44
N VAL A 150 1.00 -0.37 13.20
CA VAL A 150 0.59 -1.28 12.12
C VAL A 150 1.69 -2.28 11.76
N CYS A 151 2.97 -1.90 11.75
CA CYS A 151 4.06 -2.84 11.49
C CYS A 151 4.20 -3.90 12.60
N VAL A 152 4.05 -3.51 13.87
CA VAL A 152 4.04 -4.46 15.00
C VAL A 152 2.86 -5.43 14.87
N LEU A 153 1.65 -4.91 14.66
CA LEU A 153 0.45 -5.74 14.49
C LEU A 153 0.60 -6.69 13.29
N ASN A 154 1.14 -6.21 12.18
CA ASN A 154 1.36 -7.00 10.99
C ASN A 154 2.32 -8.18 11.23
N GLY A 155 3.44 -7.93 11.93
CA GLY A 155 4.38 -8.98 12.31
C GLY A 155 3.77 -9.99 13.29
N VAL A 156 3.05 -9.52 14.31
CA VAL A 156 2.41 -10.40 15.31
C VAL A 156 1.32 -11.25 14.68
N PHE A 157 0.37 -10.65 13.95
CA PHE A 157 -0.73 -11.38 13.33
C PHE A 157 -0.25 -12.30 12.20
N GLY A 158 0.79 -11.93 11.47
CA GLY A 158 1.37 -12.81 10.45
C GLY A 158 2.04 -14.05 11.06
N ILE A 159 2.78 -13.92 12.16
CA ILE A 159 3.32 -15.07 12.91
C ILE A 159 2.19 -15.92 13.50
N LEU A 160 1.15 -15.29 14.07
CA LEU A 160 0.00 -16.03 14.59
C LEU A 160 -0.75 -16.78 13.48
N THR A 161 -0.83 -16.22 12.26
CA THR A 161 -1.42 -16.89 11.08
C THR A 161 -0.71 -18.21 10.81
N ALA A 162 0.61 -18.25 10.94
CA ALA A 162 1.41 -19.46 10.81
C ALA A 162 1.14 -20.52 11.90
N LEU A 163 0.51 -20.16 13.01
CA LEU A 163 0.16 -21.05 14.14
C LEU A 163 -1.32 -21.46 14.12
N SER A 164 -2.09 -21.04 13.12
CA SER A 164 -3.53 -21.31 13.04
C SER A 164 -3.82 -22.82 12.98
N PRO A 165 -4.64 -23.41 13.89
CA PRO A 165 -4.86 -24.86 13.93
C PRO A 165 -5.96 -25.34 12.97
N ASN A 166 -6.81 -24.43 12.49
CA ASN A 166 -7.92 -24.74 11.59
C ASN A 166 -8.19 -23.57 10.63
N TYR A 167 -8.99 -23.85 9.60
CA TYR A 167 -9.31 -22.88 8.55
C TYR A 167 -9.97 -21.59 9.06
N TRP A 168 -10.88 -21.66 10.04
CA TRP A 168 -11.57 -20.47 10.55
C TRP A 168 -10.66 -19.58 11.39
N ALA A 169 -9.77 -20.18 12.18
CA ALA A 169 -8.71 -19.46 12.86
C ALA A 169 -7.76 -18.80 11.85
N TYR A 170 -7.39 -19.50 10.78
CA TYR A 170 -6.61 -18.94 9.67
C TYR A 170 -7.31 -17.74 9.03
N ALA A 171 -8.60 -17.86 8.68
CA ALA A 171 -9.39 -16.79 8.09
C ALA A 171 -9.51 -15.56 9.00
N ALA A 172 -9.77 -15.76 10.31
CA ALA A 172 -9.83 -14.68 11.29
C ALA A 172 -8.47 -13.97 11.45
N LEU A 173 -7.37 -14.72 11.47
CA LEU A 173 -6.03 -14.14 11.55
C LEU A 173 -5.66 -13.40 10.27
N ARG A 174 -6.09 -13.88 9.09
CA ARG A 174 -5.94 -13.17 7.82
C ARG A 174 -6.74 -11.87 7.77
N LEU A 175 -7.92 -11.80 8.39
CA LEU A 175 -8.64 -10.54 8.59
C LEU A 175 -7.78 -9.54 9.39
N LEU A 176 -7.18 -9.99 10.49
CA LEU A 176 -6.35 -9.15 11.36
C LEU A 176 -5.04 -8.74 10.69
N THR A 177 -4.38 -9.63 9.93
CA THR A 177 -3.22 -9.29 9.12
C THR A 177 -3.59 -8.28 8.03
N GLY A 178 -4.75 -8.43 7.39
CA GLY A 178 -5.26 -7.46 6.43
C GLY A 178 -5.49 -6.08 7.05
N PHE A 179 -6.10 -6.04 8.24
CA PHE A 179 -6.33 -4.82 9.02
C PHE A 179 -5.03 -4.03 9.28
N SER A 180 -3.91 -4.71 9.53
CA SER A 180 -2.61 -4.05 9.62
C SER A 180 -1.97 -3.76 8.26
N ALA A 181 -1.96 -4.73 7.32
CA ALA A 181 -1.20 -4.65 6.08
C ALA A 181 -1.62 -3.47 5.19
N GLY A 182 -2.93 -3.30 4.94
CA GLY A 182 -3.42 -2.19 4.10
C GLY A 182 -3.16 -0.80 4.71
N SER A 183 -2.93 -0.73 6.02
CA SER A 183 -2.62 0.50 6.73
C SER A 183 -1.14 0.87 6.65
N VAL A 184 -0.24 -0.10 6.43
CA VAL A 184 1.20 0.10 6.29
C VAL A 184 1.48 0.99 5.07
N GLY A 185 0.92 0.62 3.90
CA GLY A 185 1.09 1.38 2.66
C GLY A 185 0.58 2.82 2.77
N LEU A 186 -0.62 2.98 3.33
CA LEU A 186 -1.23 4.30 3.56
C LEU A 186 -0.33 5.19 4.44
N CYS A 187 0.07 4.71 5.62
CA CYS A 187 0.88 5.49 6.55
C CYS A 187 2.27 5.77 5.97
N SER A 188 2.87 4.78 5.30
CA SER A 188 4.17 4.91 4.65
C SER A 188 4.15 5.93 3.51
N PHE A 189 3.14 5.90 2.65
CA PHE A 189 3.04 6.81 1.51
C PHE A 189 2.94 8.27 1.96
N VAL A 190 2.08 8.53 2.94
CA VAL A 190 1.88 9.88 3.46
C VAL A 190 3.17 10.37 4.15
N LEU A 191 3.75 9.56 5.03
CA LEU A 191 4.99 9.94 5.73
C LEU A 191 6.19 10.14 4.79
N ALA A 192 6.27 9.39 3.68
CA ALA A 192 7.35 9.53 2.70
C ALA A 192 7.20 10.80 1.83
N THR A 193 5.97 11.28 1.62
CA THR A 193 5.69 12.37 0.67
C THR A 193 5.48 13.74 1.33
N GLU A 194 5.08 13.79 2.60
CA GLU A 194 4.89 15.05 3.33
C GLU A 194 6.16 15.91 3.49
N PRO A 195 7.38 15.34 3.64
CA PRO A 195 8.64 16.12 3.64
C PRO A 195 9.14 16.54 2.25
N VAL A 196 8.47 16.11 1.17
CA VAL A 196 8.88 16.38 -0.22
C VAL A 196 8.19 17.64 -0.74
N GLY A 197 8.95 18.48 -1.43
CA GLY A 197 8.47 19.71 -2.05
C GLY A 197 7.40 19.46 -3.13
N PRO A 198 6.54 20.44 -3.40
CA PRO A 198 5.35 20.26 -4.23
C PRO A 198 5.64 19.81 -5.67
N SER A 199 6.75 20.26 -6.29
CA SER A 199 7.11 19.89 -7.66
C SER A 199 7.49 18.41 -7.79
N ARG A 200 8.29 17.87 -6.85
CA ARG A 200 8.82 16.50 -6.87
C ARG A 200 7.91 15.48 -6.18
N ARG A 201 6.89 15.94 -5.45
CA ARG A 201 5.98 15.08 -4.66
C ARG A 201 5.29 14.02 -5.51
N GLY A 202 4.92 14.35 -6.76
CA GLY A 202 4.29 13.40 -7.68
C GLY A 202 5.22 12.23 -8.05
N ALA A 203 6.43 12.54 -8.52
CA ALA A 203 7.44 11.54 -8.87
C ALA A 203 7.91 10.73 -7.65
N ALA A 204 8.09 11.38 -6.49
CA ALA A 204 8.40 10.69 -5.24
C ALA A 204 7.28 9.72 -4.82
N GLY A 205 6.02 10.16 -4.90
CA GLY A 205 4.86 9.29 -4.63
C GLY A 205 4.84 8.05 -5.52
N MET A 206 5.02 8.22 -6.83
CA MET A 206 5.10 7.08 -7.77
C MET A 206 6.28 6.14 -7.45
N SER A 207 7.40 6.69 -6.98
CA SER A 207 8.59 5.90 -6.66
C SER A 207 8.42 5.00 -5.44
N THR A 208 7.41 5.22 -4.59
CA THR A 208 7.14 4.32 -3.45
C THR A 208 6.74 2.91 -3.92
N PHE A 209 6.06 2.80 -5.06
CA PHE A 209 5.61 1.51 -5.61
C PHE A 209 6.76 0.62 -6.10
N TYR A 210 7.96 1.17 -6.35
CA TYR A 210 9.15 0.34 -6.60
C TYR A 210 9.44 -0.62 -5.45
N PHE A 211 9.22 -0.18 -4.21
CA PHE A 211 9.43 -1.00 -3.03
C PHE A 211 8.38 -2.09 -2.88
N PHE A 212 7.13 -1.80 -3.27
CA PHE A 212 6.07 -2.81 -3.33
C PHE A 212 6.41 -3.91 -4.33
N SER A 213 6.72 -3.52 -5.57
CA SER A 213 7.09 -4.46 -6.64
C SER A 213 8.36 -5.26 -6.31
N GLY A 214 9.37 -4.58 -5.75
CA GLY A 214 10.57 -5.23 -5.23
C GLY A 214 10.26 -6.22 -4.10
N GLY A 215 9.26 -5.93 -3.27
CA GLY A 215 8.77 -6.84 -2.24
C GLY A 215 8.07 -8.08 -2.80
N ILE A 216 7.31 -7.95 -3.89
CA ILE A 216 6.72 -9.11 -4.58
C ILE A 216 7.83 -9.99 -5.20
N ALA A 217 8.84 -9.39 -5.83
CA ALA A 217 9.98 -10.14 -6.37
C ALA A 217 10.79 -10.83 -5.25
N ALA A 218 11.02 -10.15 -4.13
CA ALA A 218 11.68 -10.73 -2.96
C ALA A 218 10.86 -11.88 -2.36
N LEU A 219 9.53 -11.73 -2.28
CA LEU A 219 8.63 -12.78 -1.82
C LEU A 219 8.75 -14.03 -2.70
N ALA A 220 8.82 -13.88 -4.03
CA ALA A 220 9.00 -15.03 -4.92
C ALA A 220 10.31 -15.78 -4.64
N GLY A 221 11.40 -15.05 -4.37
CA GLY A 221 12.67 -15.65 -3.95
C GLY A 221 12.58 -16.37 -2.60
N ILE A 222 11.94 -15.75 -1.61
CA ILE A 222 11.71 -16.36 -0.28
C ILE A 222 10.84 -17.62 -0.43
N ALA A 223 9.75 -17.53 -1.18
CA ALA A 223 8.83 -18.65 -1.40
C ALA A 223 9.48 -19.81 -2.15
N ALA A 224 10.49 -19.55 -3.00
CA ALA A 224 11.28 -20.59 -3.66
C ALA A 224 12.21 -21.34 -2.68
N MET A 225 12.62 -20.71 -1.58
CA MET A 225 13.42 -21.35 -0.52
C MET A 225 12.57 -22.13 0.48
N PHE A 226 11.33 -21.67 0.75
CA PHE A 226 10.43 -22.24 1.77
C PHE A 226 9.21 -22.95 1.15
N GLN A 227 9.41 -23.75 0.11
CA GLN A 227 8.32 -24.42 -0.63
C GLN A 227 7.60 -25.50 0.19
N SER A 228 8.28 -26.05 1.20
CA SER A 228 7.82 -27.22 1.97
C SER A 228 6.83 -26.87 3.08
N SER A 229 6.71 -25.60 3.48
CA SER A 229 5.80 -25.21 4.57
C SER A 229 5.30 -23.78 4.40
N TRP A 230 4.00 -23.63 4.15
CA TRP A 230 3.34 -22.33 4.11
C TRP A 230 3.40 -21.60 5.46
N ARG A 231 3.44 -22.34 6.58
CA ARG A 231 3.57 -21.78 7.93
C ARG A 231 4.90 -21.04 8.08
N MET A 232 6.02 -21.68 7.70
CA MET A 232 7.33 -21.04 7.71
C MET A 232 7.39 -19.83 6.77
N LEU A 233 6.70 -19.88 5.63
CA LEU A 233 6.61 -18.75 4.72
C LEU A 233 5.96 -17.52 5.38
N TYR A 234 4.90 -17.69 6.16
CA TYR A 234 4.31 -16.60 6.94
C TYR A 234 5.25 -16.08 8.03
N VAL A 235 5.94 -16.98 8.76
CA VAL A 235 6.92 -16.54 9.79
C VAL A 235 8.03 -15.69 9.17
N VAL A 236 8.65 -16.17 8.10
CA VAL A 236 9.78 -15.50 7.44
C VAL A 236 9.35 -14.18 6.81
N THR A 237 8.13 -14.09 6.27
CA THR A 237 7.63 -12.82 5.70
C THR A 237 7.21 -11.81 6.77
N SER A 238 6.86 -12.26 7.99
CA SER A 238 6.49 -11.39 9.11
C SER A 238 7.65 -10.85 9.93
N VAL A 239 8.76 -11.59 10.06
CA VAL A 239 9.96 -11.14 10.80
C VAL A 239 10.50 -9.78 10.32
N PRO A 240 10.61 -9.50 9.00
CA PRO A 240 11.02 -8.19 8.49
C PRO A 240 10.20 -7.01 9.03
N SER A 241 8.93 -7.19 9.36
CA SER A 241 8.09 -6.11 9.91
C SER A 241 8.52 -5.72 11.33
N ILE A 242 8.92 -6.69 12.14
CA ILE A 242 9.46 -6.43 13.49
C ILE A 242 10.86 -5.82 13.40
N VAL A 243 11.70 -6.32 12.49
CA VAL A 243 13.04 -5.77 12.24
C VAL A 243 12.95 -4.31 11.79
N PHE A 244 12.01 -3.97 10.91
CA PHE A 244 11.78 -2.60 10.47
C PHE A 244 11.48 -1.65 11.64
N VAL A 245 10.62 -2.07 12.57
CA VAL A 245 10.25 -1.26 13.75
C VAL A 245 11.47 -1.01 14.65
N VAL A 246 12.33 -2.01 14.85
CA VAL A 246 13.49 -1.89 15.74
C VAL A 246 14.68 -1.19 15.07
N ALA A 247 14.94 -1.49 13.80
CA ALA A 247 16.17 -1.10 13.11
C ALA A 247 16.01 0.10 12.17
N VAL A 248 14.82 0.36 11.63
CA VAL A 248 14.62 1.43 10.62
C VAL A 248 13.85 2.60 11.20
N LEU A 249 12.74 2.32 11.90
CA LEU A 249 11.84 3.35 12.42
C LEU A 249 12.50 4.37 13.37
N PRO A 250 13.50 4.03 14.21
CA PRO A 250 14.17 5.03 15.05
C PRO A 250 14.83 6.16 14.24
N PHE A 251 15.28 5.87 13.02
CA PHE A 251 15.92 6.84 12.12
C PHE A 251 14.93 7.68 11.31
N VAL A 252 13.64 7.33 11.35
CA VAL A 252 12.58 8.06 10.64
C VAL A 252 12.12 9.25 11.46
N SER A 253 12.03 10.42 10.83
CA SER A 253 11.46 11.63 11.45
C SER A 253 9.95 11.70 11.22
N GLU A 254 9.23 12.30 12.16
CA GLU A 254 7.79 12.54 12.03
C GLU A 254 7.51 13.70 11.06
N SER A 255 6.29 13.74 10.54
CA SER A 255 5.85 14.73 9.56
C SER A 255 5.84 16.18 10.10
N PRO A 256 6.43 17.14 9.37
CA PRO A 256 6.30 18.57 9.69
C PRO A 256 4.85 19.05 9.69
N ARG A 257 4.02 18.53 8.78
CA ARG A 257 2.61 18.94 8.63
C ARG A 257 1.78 18.48 9.82
N TRP A 258 2.00 17.25 10.28
CA TRP A 258 1.29 16.73 11.46
C TRP A 258 1.61 17.56 12.71
N PHE A 259 2.87 17.92 12.93
CA PHE A 259 3.24 18.79 14.07
C PHE A 259 2.55 20.15 14.01
N LEU A 260 2.43 20.77 12.83
CA LEU A 260 1.75 22.05 12.68
C LEU A 260 0.25 21.97 12.97
N VAL A 261 -0.43 20.95 12.43
CA VAL A 261 -1.87 20.73 12.72
C VAL A 261 -2.10 20.51 14.21
N ARG A 262 -1.11 19.93 14.91
CA ARG A 262 -1.12 19.76 16.38
C ARG A 262 -0.69 21.00 17.17
N ARG A 263 -0.59 22.17 16.55
CA ARG A 263 -0.12 23.42 17.15
C ARG A 263 1.30 23.32 17.77
N ARG A 264 2.11 22.35 17.33
CA ARG A 264 3.51 22.15 17.74
C ARG A 264 4.46 22.75 16.70
N ALA A 265 4.36 24.07 16.51
CA ALA A 265 5.11 24.78 15.47
C ALA A 265 6.63 24.68 15.66
N ASP A 266 7.12 24.65 16.91
CA ASP A 266 8.56 24.54 17.20
C ASP A 266 9.14 23.19 16.78
N ASP A 267 8.39 22.10 17.01
CA ASP A 267 8.80 20.76 16.58
C ASP A 267 8.76 20.62 15.06
N ALA A 268 7.73 21.18 14.41
CA ALA A 268 7.67 21.25 12.96
C ALA A 268 8.88 22.00 12.37
N MET A 269 9.22 23.16 12.96
CA MET A 269 10.38 23.95 12.54
C MET A 269 11.69 23.19 12.80
N ARG A 270 11.80 22.41 13.89
CA ARG A 270 12.96 21.56 14.15
C ARG A 270 13.18 20.55 13.02
N VAL A 271 12.10 19.92 12.54
CA VAL A 271 12.19 19.00 11.39
C VAL A 271 12.59 19.75 10.12
N ILE A 272 11.96 20.89 9.81
CA ILE A 272 12.30 21.70 8.62
C ILE A 272 13.77 22.16 8.65
N ARG A 273 14.28 22.61 9.81
CA ARG A 273 15.70 22.95 9.99
C ARG A 273 16.61 21.74 9.81
N ALA A 274 16.22 20.56 10.29
CA ALA A 274 16.97 19.33 10.06
C ALA A 274 17.04 18.94 8.58
N ILE A 275 15.94 19.14 7.83
CA ILE A 275 15.90 18.95 6.37
C ILE A 275 16.85 19.93 5.69
N ALA A 276 16.75 21.22 6.02
CA ALA A 276 17.58 22.26 5.44
C ALA A 276 19.08 21.97 5.69
N HIS A 277 19.45 21.68 6.94
CA HIS A 277 20.83 21.36 7.31
C HIS A 277 21.34 20.11 6.58
N GLY A 278 20.53 19.05 6.49
CA GLY A 278 20.88 17.84 5.74
C GLY A 278 21.02 18.06 4.22
N ASN A 279 20.45 19.14 3.70
CA ASN A 279 20.57 19.56 2.32
C ASN A 279 21.63 20.67 2.10
N GLY A 280 22.37 21.07 3.14
CA GLY A 280 23.36 22.14 3.08
C GLY A 280 22.76 23.54 2.97
N ARG A 281 21.52 23.73 3.40
CA ARG A 281 20.79 25.01 3.44
C ARG A 281 20.49 25.42 4.88
N THR A 282 20.16 26.69 5.08
CA THR A 282 19.79 27.25 6.39
C THR A 282 18.47 27.98 6.29
N VAL A 283 17.60 27.79 7.28
CA VAL A 283 16.34 28.52 7.41
C VAL A 283 16.60 29.75 8.29
N PRO A 284 16.27 30.97 7.85
CA PRO A 284 16.41 32.17 8.68
C PRO A 284 15.58 32.08 9.97
N ASP A 285 16.11 32.59 11.08
CA ASP A 285 15.47 32.51 12.40
C ASP A 285 14.17 33.33 12.52
N ASP A 286 13.97 34.28 11.60
CA ASP A 286 12.76 35.08 11.49
C ASP A 286 11.60 34.37 10.77
N VAL A 287 11.83 33.19 10.19
CA VAL A 287 10.79 32.40 9.52
C VAL A 287 10.04 31.53 10.52
N THR A 288 8.71 31.58 10.46
CA THR A 288 7.80 30.72 11.22
C THR A 288 6.82 30.03 10.29
N LEU A 289 6.30 28.87 10.68
CA LEU A 289 5.36 28.11 9.86
C LEU A 289 3.93 28.53 10.21
N LYS A 290 3.08 28.70 9.19
CA LYS A 290 1.62 28.89 9.35
C LYS A 290 0.85 27.69 8.77
N LEU A 291 -0.37 27.49 9.27
CA LEU A 291 -1.31 26.57 8.62
C LEU A 291 -1.83 27.17 7.32
N ASP A 292 -2.13 26.33 6.33
CA ASP A 292 -2.60 26.79 5.01
C ASP A 292 -3.96 27.52 5.07
N ASP A 293 -4.72 27.34 6.17
CA ASP A 293 -6.02 27.97 6.44
C ASP A 293 -5.90 29.29 7.23
N GLU A 294 -4.71 29.64 7.71
CA GLU A 294 -4.45 30.95 8.31
C GLU A 294 -4.16 31.96 7.20
N GLY A 295 -5.13 32.85 6.92
CA GLY A 295 -4.98 33.95 5.97
C GLY A 295 -3.72 34.79 6.20
N ASP A 296 -3.26 35.50 5.16
CA ASP A 296 -1.98 36.23 5.16
C ASP A 296 -1.87 37.36 6.20
N ASP A 297 -3.01 37.78 6.78
CA ASP A 297 -3.14 38.96 7.63
C ASP A 297 -3.24 38.67 9.15
N GLY A 298 -2.79 37.49 9.61
CA GLY A 298 -2.74 37.16 11.05
C GLY A 298 -1.62 37.89 11.80
N VAL A 299 -1.73 39.22 11.95
CA VAL A 299 -0.93 40.02 12.89
C VAL A 299 -1.09 39.45 14.30
N GLY A 300 0.02 39.36 15.02
CA GLY A 300 0.11 38.75 16.34
C GLY A 300 -0.98 39.19 17.31
N GLY A 301 -1.88 38.27 17.62
CA GLY A 301 -2.74 38.32 18.78
C GLY A 301 -2.56 37.01 19.54
N ASP A 302 -2.01 37.11 20.74
CA ASP A 302 -2.10 36.09 21.77
C ASP A 302 -3.57 35.93 22.16
N ASN A 303 -4.32 35.21 21.33
CA ASN A 303 -5.69 34.84 21.61
C ASN A 303 -5.72 33.32 21.75
N SER A 304 -6.13 32.89 22.94
CA SER A 304 -6.61 31.56 23.28
C SER A 304 -7.84 31.20 22.43
N VAL A 305 -7.66 31.13 21.11
CA VAL A 305 -8.67 30.67 20.17
C VAL A 305 -8.94 29.22 20.50
N ASP A 306 -10.19 28.99 20.91
CA ASP A 306 -10.80 27.75 21.34
C ASP A 306 -10.19 26.51 20.68
N SER A 307 -10.18 25.42 21.43
CA SER A 307 -9.76 24.05 21.05
C SER A 307 -10.44 23.46 19.80
N SER A 308 -11.13 24.28 19.03
CA SER A 308 -11.99 23.94 17.90
C SER A 308 -11.59 24.70 16.62
N SER A 309 -10.30 24.96 16.37
CA SER A 309 -9.83 25.19 15.00
C SER A 309 -9.92 23.86 14.22
N SER A 310 -11.17 23.48 13.95
CA SER A 310 -11.66 22.60 12.89
C SER A 310 -10.63 21.60 12.37
N SER A 311 -10.45 20.50 13.09
CA SER A 311 -10.21 19.23 12.38
C SER A 311 -11.43 19.04 11.48
N GLY A 312 -11.34 19.45 10.21
CA GLY A 312 -12.44 19.33 9.26
C GLY A 312 -13.02 17.93 9.37
N SER A 313 -14.30 17.84 9.71
CA SER A 313 -14.92 16.54 9.92
C SER A 313 -14.95 15.81 8.59
N ILE A 314 -14.87 14.48 8.59
CA ILE A 314 -15.12 13.67 7.38
C ILE A 314 -16.47 14.08 6.74
N ILE A 315 -17.40 14.56 7.57
CA ILE A 315 -18.71 15.07 7.15
C ILE A 315 -18.60 16.34 6.28
N ASP A 316 -17.60 17.20 6.50
CA ASP A 316 -17.40 18.42 5.72
C ASP A 316 -16.95 18.13 4.28
N VAL A 317 -16.23 17.02 4.08
CA VAL A 317 -15.86 16.50 2.76
C VAL A 317 -17.12 16.15 1.95
N PHE A 318 -18.13 15.58 2.60
CA PHE A 318 -19.40 15.22 1.96
C PHE A 318 -20.35 16.42 1.79
N ARG A 319 -20.15 17.49 2.57
CA ARG A 319 -20.96 18.71 2.50
C ARG A 319 -20.69 19.52 1.23
N SER A 320 -19.44 19.55 0.76
CA SER A 320 -19.07 20.23 -0.48
C SER A 320 -19.38 19.37 -1.71
N ARG A 321 -20.21 19.90 -2.64
CA ARG A 321 -20.60 19.21 -3.88
C ARG A 321 -19.40 18.87 -4.77
N THR A 322 -18.41 19.77 -4.82
CA THR A 322 -17.19 19.59 -5.62
C THR A 322 -16.28 18.53 -5.04
N THR A 323 -16.08 18.54 -3.71
CA THR A 323 -15.23 17.57 -3.02
C THR A 323 -15.85 16.17 -3.05
N ARG A 324 -17.17 16.06 -2.84
CA ARG A 324 -17.91 14.81 -2.95
C ARG A 324 -17.79 14.19 -4.35
N PHE A 325 -17.95 14.97 -5.42
CA PHE A 325 -17.79 14.47 -6.78
C PHE A 325 -16.37 13.94 -7.04
N ARG A 326 -15.35 14.69 -6.63
CA ARG A 326 -13.94 14.27 -6.76
C ARG A 326 -13.64 13.01 -5.94
N LEU A 327 -14.20 12.89 -4.74
CA LEU A 327 -14.06 11.71 -3.89
C LEU A 327 -14.68 10.48 -4.55
N VAL A 328 -15.95 10.56 -4.96
CA VAL A 328 -16.65 9.45 -5.63
C VAL A 328 -15.92 9.02 -6.90
N LEU A 329 -15.49 9.98 -7.73
CA LEU A 329 -14.71 9.68 -8.93
C LEU A 329 -13.39 8.96 -8.59
N SER A 330 -12.68 9.42 -7.56
CA SER A 330 -11.42 8.79 -7.13
C SER A 330 -11.64 7.37 -6.60
N VAL A 331 -12.73 7.14 -5.85
CA VAL A 331 -13.10 5.81 -5.36
C VAL A 331 -13.41 4.86 -6.52
N VAL A 332 -14.19 5.29 -7.52
CA VAL A 332 -14.51 4.46 -8.69
C VAL A 332 -13.25 4.14 -9.51
N ILE A 333 -12.42 5.14 -9.78
CA ILE A 333 -11.13 4.97 -10.48
C ILE A 333 -10.24 3.97 -9.73
N ASN A 334 -10.11 4.13 -8.41
CA ASN A 334 -9.28 3.25 -7.60
C ASN A 334 -9.83 1.82 -7.51
N LEU A 335 -11.16 1.67 -7.44
CA LEU A 335 -11.82 0.37 -7.44
C LEU A 335 -11.54 -0.38 -8.75
N LEU A 336 -11.77 0.27 -9.90
CA LEU A 336 -11.54 -0.33 -11.22
C LEU A 336 -10.06 -0.69 -11.42
N ALA A 337 -9.15 0.20 -11.03
CA ALA A 337 -7.71 -0.07 -11.10
C ALA A 337 -7.30 -1.25 -10.19
N SER A 338 -7.86 -1.32 -8.98
CA SER A 338 -7.57 -2.41 -8.03
C SER A 338 -8.09 -3.76 -8.55
N VAL A 339 -9.29 -3.80 -9.14
CA VAL A 339 -9.85 -5.03 -9.72
C VAL A 339 -8.96 -5.55 -10.84
N VAL A 340 -8.49 -4.69 -11.74
CA VAL A 340 -7.58 -5.09 -12.83
C VAL A 340 -6.23 -5.54 -12.27
N TYR A 341 -5.64 -4.75 -11.36
CA TYR A 341 -4.32 -5.01 -10.81
C TYR A 341 -4.26 -6.33 -10.03
N TYR A 342 -5.11 -6.47 -9.01
CA TYR A 342 -5.15 -7.67 -8.17
C TYR A 342 -5.73 -8.86 -8.94
N GLY A 343 -6.71 -8.63 -9.84
CA GLY A 343 -7.25 -9.67 -10.70
C GLY A 343 -6.18 -10.31 -11.58
N LEU A 344 -5.33 -9.54 -12.23
CA LEU A 344 -4.23 -10.06 -13.05
C LEU A 344 -3.13 -10.70 -12.18
N SER A 345 -2.72 -10.02 -11.11
CA SER A 345 -1.60 -10.46 -10.26
C SER A 345 -1.89 -11.75 -9.52
N LEU A 346 -3.12 -11.93 -9.03
CA LEU A 346 -3.53 -13.14 -8.30
C LEU A 346 -3.88 -14.30 -9.25
N ASN A 347 -4.29 -13.99 -10.47
CA ASN A 347 -4.58 -14.99 -11.50
C ASN A 347 -3.32 -15.59 -12.14
N VAL A 348 -2.12 -15.09 -11.78
CA VAL A 348 -0.83 -15.65 -12.23
C VAL A 348 -0.70 -17.15 -11.91
N VAL A 349 -1.36 -17.62 -10.85
CA VAL A 349 -1.40 -19.04 -10.44
C VAL A 349 -2.07 -19.93 -11.48
N ASN A 350 -2.96 -19.37 -12.32
CA ASN A 350 -3.66 -20.13 -13.36
C ASN A 350 -2.88 -20.22 -14.68
N LEU A 351 -1.73 -19.55 -14.79
CA LEU A 351 -0.85 -19.68 -15.95
C LEU A 351 -0.11 -21.03 -15.89
N LYS A 352 0.04 -21.70 -17.03
CA LYS A 352 0.73 -23.00 -17.14
C LYS A 352 2.26 -22.90 -17.03
N THR A 353 2.79 -21.77 -16.59
CA THR A 353 4.23 -21.48 -16.47
C THR A 353 4.72 -21.66 -15.04
N ASN A 354 6.03 -21.63 -14.82
CA ASN A 354 6.59 -21.68 -13.47
C ASN A 354 6.13 -20.47 -12.66
N LEU A 355 5.35 -20.71 -11.59
CA LEU A 355 4.74 -19.68 -10.74
C LEU A 355 5.75 -18.62 -10.27
N TYR A 356 6.91 -19.05 -9.78
CA TYR A 356 7.93 -18.17 -9.23
C TYR A 356 8.49 -17.22 -10.29
N VAL A 357 8.82 -17.75 -11.46
CA VAL A 357 9.34 -16.96 -12.58
C VAL A 357 8.27 -15.99 -13.08
N SER A 358 7.01 -16.44 -13.19
CA SER A 358 5.91 -15.60 -13.63
C SER A 358 5.66 -14.42 -12.68
N VAL A 359 5.70 -14.64 -11.37
CA VAL A 359 5.56 -13.56 -10.38
C VAL A 359 6.72 -12.57 -10.49
N VAL A 360 7.97 -13.04 -10.58
CA VAL A 360 9.15 -12.16 -10.73
C VAL A 360 9.07 -11.35 -12.02
N VAL A 361 8.73 -11.96 -13.15
CA VAL A 361 8.60 -11.27 -14.44
C VAL A 361 7.48 -10.21 -14.37
N ASN A 362 6.34 -10.54 -13.75
CA ASN A 362 5.25 -9.59 -13.57
C ASN A 362 5.70 -8.37 -12.75
N SER A 363 6.38 -8.60 -11.62
CA SER A 363 6.92 -7.51 -10.80
C SER A 363 7.98 -6.69 -11.55
N LEU A 364 8.92 -7.33 -12.24
CA LEU A 364 9.93 -6.61 -13.02
C LEU A 364 9.33 -5.78 -14.15
N ALA A 365 8.20 -6.21 -14.73
CA ALA A 365 7.48 -5.45 -15.73
C ALA A 365 6.82 -4.17 -15.18
N GLU A 366 6.53 -4.10 -13.88
CA GLU A 366 5.99 -2.89 -13.24
C GLU A 366 7.05 -1.79 -13.10
N LEU A 367 8.33 -2.14 -12.87
CA LEU A 367 9.41 -1.18 -12.67
C LEU A 367 9.58 -0.17 -13.84
N PRO A 368 9.69 -0.58 -15.12
CA PRO A 368 9.77 0.37 -16.22
C PRO A 368 8.47 1.18 -16.38
N ALA A 369 7.31 0.60 -16.05
CA ALA A 369 6.03 1.32 -16.10
C ALA A 369 5.98 2.46 -15.06
N TYR A 370 6.49 2.25 -13.85
CA TYR A 370 6.61 3.30 -12.84
C TYR A 370 7.60 4.39 -13.25
N LEU A 371 8.71 4.02 -13.91
CA LEU A 371 9.70 4.99 -14.40
C LEU A 371 9.08 5.88 -15.46
N LEU A 372 8.43 5.26 -16.44
CA LEU A 372 7.74 5.95 -17.52
C LEU A 372 6.66 6.88 -16.94
N THR A 373 5.86 6.40 -15.99
CA THR A 373 4.81 7.20 -15.36
C THR A 373 5.38 8.39 -14.59
N ALA A 374 6.47 8.20 -13.83
CA ALA A 374 7.14 9.27 -13.10
C ALA A 374 7.71 10.35 -14.04
N LEU A 375 8.33 9.97 -15.16
CA LEU A 375 8.85 10.91 -16.16
C LEU A 375 7.73 11.65 -16.89
N LEU A 376 6.66 10.94 -17.30
CA LEU A 376 5.55 11.54 -18.03
C LEU A 376 4.68 12.44 -17.16
N LEU A 377 4.66 12.23 -15.83
CA LEU A 377 3.85 13.01 -14.89
C LEU A 377 4.20 14.51 -14.93
N ASP A 378 5.50 14.82 -15.03
CA ASP A 378 6.02 16.18 -15.03
C ASP A 378 5.76 16.88 -16.38
N HIS A 379 5.69 16.13 -17.48
CA HIS A 379 5.51 16.68 -18.83
C HIS A 379 4.05 16.79 -19.29
N LEU A 380 3.26 15.72 -19.09
CA LEU A 380 1.88 15.65 -19.57
C LEU A 380 0.87 16.10 -18.51
N GLY A 381 1.28 16.14 -17.24
CA GLY A 381 0.38 16.39 -16.11
C GLY A 381 -0.47 15.16 -15.74
N ARG A 382 -1.12 15.24 -14.58
CA ARG A 382 -1.77 14.08 -13.93
C ARG A 382 -2.99 13.53 -14.68
N LYS A 383 -3.87 14.41 -15.18
CA LYS A 383 -5.16 14.02 -15.77
C LYS A 383 -5.03 13.28 -17.12
N PRO A 384 -4.32 13.80 -18.13
CA PRO A 384 -4.21 13.09 -19.42
C PRO A 384 -3.40 11.80 -19.29
N LEU A 385 -2.39 11.75 -18.41
CA LEU A 385 -1.62 10.55 -18.15
C LEU A 385 -2.49 9.42 -17.57
N ALA A 386 -3.36 9.73 -16.60
CA ALA A 386 -4.29 8.76 -16.03
C ALA A 386 -5.29 8.22 -17.07
N ILE A 387 -5.85 9.10 -17.91
CA ILE A 387 -6.78 8.68 -18.98
C ILE A 387 -6.07 7.80 -20.01
N GLY A 388 -4.88 8.21 -20.46
CA GLY A 388 -4.12 7.47 -21.47
C GLY A 388 -3.71 6.07 -21.00
N THR A 389 -3.22 5.95 -19.76
CA THR A 389 -2.83 4.65 -19.18
C THR A 389 -4.01 3.72 -18.96
N MET A 390 -5.17 4.24 -18.52
CA MET A 390 -6.38 3.45 -18.38
C MET A 390 -6.93 2.94 -19.72
N LEU A 391 -6.94 3.80 -20.75
CA LEU A 391 -7.35 3.39 -22.10
C LEU A 391 -6.41 2.32 -22.66
N LEU A 392 -5.10 2.51 -22.50
CA LEU A 392 -4.09 1.55 -22.93
C LEU A 392 -4.28 0.19 -22.23
N SER A 393 -4.49 0.20 -20.91
CA SER A 393 -4.79 -1.00 -20.13
C SER A 393 -6.06 -1.70 -20.63
N GLY A 394 -7.12 -0.94 -20.94
CA GLY A 394 -8.36 -1.48 -21.47
C GLY A 394 -8.18 -2.14 -22.84
N VAL A 395 -7.40 -1.53 -23.74
CA VAL A 395 -7.05 -2.11 -25.03
C VAL A 395 -6.27 -3.41 -24.87
N PHE A 396 -5.25 -3.45 -24.00
CA PHE A 396 -4.46 -4.66 -23.75
C PHE A 396 -5.28 -5.79 -23.11
N CYS A 397 -6.14 -5.49 -22.14
CA CYS A 397 -7.02 -6.49 -21.54
C CYS A 397 -8.01 -7.05 -22.56
N SER A 398 -8.58 -6.19 -23.41
CA SER A 398 -9.50 -6.61 -24.48
C SER A 398 -8.79 -7.45 -25.54
N ALA A 399 -7.60 -7.03 -25.97
CA ALA A 399 -6.77 -7.81 -26.88
C ALA A 399 -6.43 -9.19 -26.27
N GLY A 400 -6.03 -9.23 -25.00
CA GLY A 400 -5.76 -10.48 -24.28
C GLY A 400 -6.98 -11.42 -24.22
N SER A 401 -8.19 -10.87 -24.09
CA SER A 401 -9.43 -11.65 -24.15
C SER A 401 -9.74 -12.19 -25.56
N LEU A 402 -9.26 -11.54 -26.62
CA LEU A 402 -9.50 -11.92 -28.02
C LEU A 402 -8.44 -12.88 -28.57
N VAL A 403 -7.29 -13.04 -27.90
CA VAL A 403 -6.27 -14.02 -28.28
C VAL A 403 -6.84 -15.43 -28.07
N ALA A 404 -7.17 -16.08 -29.19
CA ALA A 404 -7.75 -17.42 -29.24
C ALA A 404 -6.82 -18.46 -28.56
N GLY A 405 -7.32 -19.09 -27.49
CA GLY A 405 -6.67 -20.25 -26.85
C GLY A 405 -6.59 -20.25 -25.32
N ALA A 406 -6.85 -19.11 -24.65
CA ALA A 406 -6.67 -19.00 -23.19
C ALA A 406 -7.72 -18.22 -22.40
N GLY A 407 -8.61 -17.42 -23.01
CA GLY A 407 -9.62 -16.63 -22.28
C GLY A 407 -11.02 -16.87 -22.82
N ALA A 408 -12.00 -17.11 -21.94
CA ALA A 408 -13.44 -17.23 -22.19
C ALA A 408 -13.95 -18.44 -23.02
N MET A 409 -13.45 -18.73 -24.24
CA MET A 409 -14.07 -19.76 -25.11
C MET A 409 -13.80 -21.22 -24.70
N ARG A 410 -12.84 -21.49 -23.82
CA ARG A 410 -12.59 -22.83 -23.26
C ARG A 410 -13.39 -23.16 -22.00
N TYR A 411 -13.86 -22.15 -21.26
CA TYR A 411 -14.58 -22.39 -20.00
C TYR A 411 -16.05 -22.76 -20.24
N ILE A 412 -16.64 -22.23 -21.32
CA ILE A 412 -18.02 -22.53 -21.71
C ILE A 412 -18.12 -23.90 -22.37
N THR A 413 -17.06 -24.40 -23.01
CA THR A 413 -17.09 -25.66 -23.78
C THR A 413 -16.83 -26.93 -22.97
N ASN A 414 -16.35 -26.83 -21.72
CA ASN A 414 -15.97 -27.99 -20.88
C ASN A 414 -16.75 -28.11 -19.56
N GLN A 415 -17.90 -27.43 -19.42
CA GLN A 415 -18.74 -27.48 -18.20
C GLN A 415 -20.03 -28.28 -18.45
N PRO A 416 -20.50 -29.09 -17.49
CA PRO A 416 -21.77 -29.79 -17.62
C PRO A 416 -22.94 -28.79 -17.80
N PRO A 417 -23.99 -29.16 -18.56
CA PRO A 417 -25.03 -28.24 -19.02
C PRO A 417 -25.78 -27.49 -17.90
N CYS A 418 -25.79 -28.00 -16.67
CA CYS A 418 -26.39 -27.30 -15.52
C CYS A 418 -25.65 -26.01 -15.13
N MET A 419 -24.34 -25.88 -15.38
CA MET A 419 -23.55 -24.70 -14.96
C MET A 419 -23.48 -23.62 -16.05
N GLN A 420 -23.82 -23.96 -17.30
CA GLN A 420 -23.91 -23.00 -18.41
C GLN A 420 -25.07 -22.01 -18.23
N ILE A 421 -26.19 -22.45 -17.65
CA ILE A 421 -27.38 -21.61 -17.46
C ILE A 421 -27.12 -20.50 -16.42
N GLN A 422 -26.26 -20.76 -15.44
CA GLN A 422 -25.96 -19.81 -14.36
C GLN A 422 -24.97 -18.72 -14.78
N LEU A 423 -24.07 -19.01 -15.72
CA LEU A 423 -23.13 -18.04 -16.30
C LEU A 423 -23.79 -17.12 -17.34
N LEU A 424 -24.82 -17.60 -18.04
CA LEU A 424 -25.57 -16.77 -18.98
C LEU A 424 -26.37 -15.66 -18.27
N TYR A 425 -26.85 -15.92 -17.05
CA TYR A 425 -27.57 -14.95 -16.24
C TYR A 425 -26.67 -13.91 -15.55
N MET A 426 -25.36 -14.15 -15.41
CA MET A 426 -24.41 -13.15 -14.90
C MET A 426 -23.80 -12.26 -15.99
N SER A 427 -24.15 -12.50 -17.26
CA SER A 427 -23.63 -11.74 -18.41
C SER A 427 -24.68 -10.81 -19.04
N ILE A 428 -25.82 -10.60 -18.36
CA ILE A 428 -26.82 -9.55 -18.60
C ILE A 428 -26.89 -8.73 -17.34
#